data_AF-W0AI22-F1
#
_entry.id   AF-W0AI22-F1
#
_cell.length_a   1.000
_cell.length_b   1.000
_cell.length_c   1.000
_cell.angle_alpha   90.00
_cell.angle_beta   90.00
_cell.angle_gamma   90.00
#
_symmetry.space_group_name_H-M   'P 1'
#
loop_
_entity.id
_entity.type
_entity.pdbx_description
1 polymer ?
#
loop_
_entity_poly.entity_id
_entity_poly.type
_entity_poly.pdbx_seq_one_letter_code
_entity_poly.pdbx_strand_id
1 'polypeptide(L)' 'MTDPNAMPQPQTKPGTASAEDGFVILDGPNGVAVTMTSDAAAQTGHSLITAAEAARRQLDERPVASSN' A
#
# COMPACT_ATOMS: atom_id res chain seq x y z
N MET A 1 4.28 -16.34 20.09
CA MET A 1 4.98 -17.23 19.14
C MET A 1 4.22 -17.15 17.84
N THR A 2 4.72 -16.38 16.87
CA THR A 2 4.05 -16.11 15.59
C THR A 2 4.28 -17.28 14.64
N ASP A 3 3.24 -17.79 14.00
CA ASP A 3 3.33 -18.85 13.00
C ASP A 3 4.17 -18.34 11.80
N PRO A 4 5.32 -18.96 11.48
CA PRO A 4 6.17 -18.53 10.37
C PRO A 4 5.52 -18.73 8.99
N ASN A 5 4.40 -19.44 8.90
CA ASN A 5 3.60 -19.64 7.70
C ASN A 5 2.33 -18.77 7.64
N ALA A 6 2.06 -17.93 8.64
CA ALA A 6 0.94 -17.00 8.58
C ALA A 6 1.20 -15.98 7.47
N MET A 7 0.48 -16.11 6.34
CA MET A 7 0.50 -15.09 5.29
C MET A 7 0.10 -13.75 5.93
N PRO A 8 0.89 -12.68 5.74
CA PRO A 8 0.53 -11.36 6.24
C PRO A 8 -0.87 -10.99 5.74
N GLN A 9 -1.79 -10.72 6.65
CA GLN A 9 -3.09 -10.23 6.24
C GLN A 9 -2.92 -8.83 5.64
N PRO A 10 -3.52 -8.54 4.46
CA PRO A 10 -3.45 -7.23 3.87
C PRO A 10 -4.01 -6.17 4.83
N GLN A 11 -3.27 -5.07 4.99
CA GLN A 11 -3.74 -3.92 5.75
C GLN A 11 -4.82 -3.17 4.96
N THR A 12 -5.95 -2.89 5.61
CA THR A 12 -7.10 -2.22 5.00
C THR A 12 -7.24 -0.75 5.38
N LYS A 13 -6.52 -0.32 6.43
CA LYS A 13 -6.45 1.10 6.81
C LYS A 13 -5.42 1.83 5.95
N PRO A 14 -5.73 3.01 5.40
CA PRO A 14 -4.75 3.81 4.66
C PRO A 14 -3.69 4.38 5.60
N GLY A 15 -2.52 4.71 5.04
CA GLY A 15 -1.56 5.59 5.71
C GLY A 15 -2.00 7.05 5.64
N THR A 16 -1.41 7.90 6.49
CA THR A 16 -1.60 9.35 6.50
C THR A 16 -0.33 10.02 6.01
N ALA A 17 -0.44 10.99 5.10
CA ALA A 17 0.69 11.80 4.65
C ALA A 17 0.57 13.24 5.17
N SER A 18 1.65 13.77 5.76
CA SER A 18 1.77 15.17 6.18
C SER A 18 2.99 15.83 5.52
N ALA A 19 3.01 17.16 5.49
CA ALA A 19 4.13 17.94 4.95
C ALA A 19 4.74 18.80 6.06
N GLU A 20 6.05 18.67 6.25
CA GLU A 20 6.83 19.36 7.28
C GLU A 20 8.20 19.74 6.71
N ASP A 21 8.57 21.03 6.80
CA ASP A 21 9.86 21.58 6.36
C ASP A 21 10.30 21.18 4.93
N GLY A 22 9.35 21.09 4.00
CA GLY A 22 9.61 20.72 2.60
C GLY A 22 9.76 19.21 2.36
N PHE A 23 9.61 18.41 3.41
CA PHE A 23 9.52 16.96 3.34
C PHE A 23 8.08 16.50 3.48
N VAL A 24 7.84 15.27 3.03
CA VAL A 24 6.59 14.54 3.21
C VAL A 24 6.84 13.39 4.16
N ILE A 25 6.02 13.25 5.18
CA ILE A 25 6.05 12.13 6.12
C ILE A 25 4.84 11.26 5.81
N LEU A 26 5.08 9.98 5.50
CA LEU A 26 4.03 8.97 5.30
C LEU A 26 4.01 8.02 6.50
N ASP A 27 2.94 8.09 7.27
CA ASP A 27 2.68 7.25 8.44
C ASP A 27 1.68 6.14 8.10
N GLY A 28 2.15 4.90 8.14
CA GLY A 28 1.31 3.71 7.98
C GLY A 28 0.73 3.22 9.31
N PRO A 29 -0.46 2.58 9.30
CA PRO A 29 -0.92 1.80 10.45
C PRO A 29 0.14 0.73 10.79
N ASN A 30 0.46 0.61 12.09
CA ASN A 30 1.59 -0.15 12.63
C ASN A 30 2.96 0.57 12.64
N GLY A 31 3.00 1.89 12.42
CA GLY A 31 4.17 2.72 12.73
C GLY A 31 5.27 2.71 11.68
N VAL A 32 4.94 2.40 10.43
CA VAL A 32 5.87 2.61 9.30
C VAL A 32 5.82 4.09 8.93
N ALA A 33 6.77 4.87 9.44
CA ALA A 33 6.97 6.27 9.08
C ALA A 33 8.12 6.37 8.07
N VAL A 34 7.87 6.97 6.90
CA VAL A 34 8.93 7.27 5.92
C VAL A 34 8.90 8.75 5.60
N THR A 35 10.07 9.40 5.73
CA THR A 35 10.26 10.78 5.29
C THR A 35 10.81 10.80 3.86
N MET A 36 10.19 11.59 3.00
CA MET A 36 10.48 11.68 1.57
C MET A 36 10.65 13.15 1.17
N THR A 37 11.40 13.41 0.12
CA THR A 37 11.30 14.72 -0.56
C THR A 37 9.93 14.85 -1.23
N SER A 38 9.50 16.07 -1.51
CA SER A 38 8.23 16.35 -2.19
C SER A 38 8.09 15.61 -3.54
N ASP A 39 9.14 15.59 -4.34
CA ASP A 39 9.16 14.90 -5.64
C ASP A 39 9.09 13.37 -5.48
N ALA A 40 9.86 12.80 -4.56
CA ALA A 40 9.83 11.37 -4.28
C ALA A 40 8.44 10.91 -3.78
N ALA A 41 7.79 11.73 -2.95
CA ALA A 41 6.44 11.45 -2.46
C ALA A 41 5.41 11.46 -3.60
N ALA A 42 5.48 12.44 -4.51
CA ALA A 42 4.58 12.53 -5.65
C ALA A 42 4.69 11.30 -6.58
N GLN A 43 5.92 10.90 -6.92
CA GLN A 43 6.17 9.73 -7.77
C GLN A 43 5.74 8.42 -7.08
N THR A 44 5.93 8.33 -5.78
CA THR A 44 5.47 7.18 -4.97
C THR A 44 3.96 7.09 -4.97
N GLY A 45 3.26 8.20 -4.70
CA GLY A 45 1.80 8.26 -4.74
C GLY A 45 1.23 7.84 -6.09
N HIS A 46 1.82 8.32 -7.19
CA HIS A 46 1.44 7.89 -8.54
C HIS A 46 1.60 6.38 -8.73
N SER A 47 2.76 5.83 -8.36
CA SER A 47 3.05 4.40 -8.48
C SER A 47 2.08 3.55 -7.66
N LEU A 48 1.71 3.98 -6.45
CA LEU A 48 0.74 3.30 -5.60
C LEU A 48 -0.66 3.28 -6.21
N ILE A 49 -1.12 4.40 -6.79
CA ILE A 49 -2.42 4.49 -7.47
C ILE A 49 -2.45 3.52 -8.66
N THR A 50 -1.43 3.57 -9.52
CA THR A 50 -1.33 2.68 -10.68
C THR A 50 -1.32 1.20 -10.28
N ALA A 51 -0.59 0.85 -9.23
CA ALA A 51 -0.56 -0.52 -8.71
C ALA A 51 -1.92 -0.94 -8.13
N ALA A 52 -2.62 -0.05 -7.41
CA ALA A 52 -3.95 -0.33 -6.88
C ALA A 52 -4.97 -0.58 -8.00
N GLU A 53 -4.93 0.19 -9.08
CA GLU A 53 -5.77 -0.03 -10.26
C GLU A 53 -5.47 -1.37 -10.93
N ALA A 54 -4.19 -1.72 -11.09
CA ALA A 54 -3.79 -3.01 -11.65
C ALA A 54 -4.29 -4.18 -10.79
N ALA A 55 -4.17 -4.07 -9.47
CA ALA A 55 -4.66 -5.09 -8.54
C ALA A 55 -6.19 -5.25 -8.62
N ARG A 56 -6.94 -4.16 -8.77
CA ARG A 56 -8.40 -4.22 -8.97
C ARG A 56 -8.77 -4.96 -10.25
N ARG A 57 -8.10 -4.64 -11.37
CA ARG A 57 -8.30 -5.35 -12.64
C ARG A 57 -8.01 -6.84 -12.51
N GLN A 58 -6.92 -7.19 -11.83
CA GLN A 58 -6.58 -8.60 -11.59
C GLN A 58 -7.67 -9.32 -10.81
N LEU A 59 -8.28 -8.69 -9.81
CA LEU A 59 -9.38 -9.30 -9.04
C LEU A 59 -10.62 -9.54 -9.91
N ASP A 60 -10.93 -8.63 -10.84
CA ASP A 60 -12.04 -8.75 -11.78
C ASP A 60 -11.79 -9.83 -12.84
N GLU A 61 -10.53 -10.01 -13.25
CA GLU A 61 -10.10 -11.01 -14.25
C GLU A 61 -9.88 -12.40 -13.66
N ARG A 62 -9.85 -12.57 -12.32
CA ARG A 62 -9.69 -13.88 -11.72
C ARG A 62 -10.89 -14.76 -12.11
N PRO A 63 -10.68 -15.88 -12.82
CA PRO A 63 -11.73 -16.84 -13.05
C PRO A 63 -12.23 -17.30 -11.68
N VAL A 64 -13.56 -17.27 -11.47
CA VAL A 64 -14.17 -17.98 -10.34
C VAL A 64 -13.66 -19.41 -10.40
N ALA A 65 -12.83 -19.79 -9.43
CA ALA A 65 -12.34 -21.15 -9.32
C ALA A 65 -13.57 -22.04 -9.26
N SER A 66 -13.80 -22.80 -10.34
CA SER A 66 -14.87 -23.77 -10.42
C SER A 66 -14.57 -24.82 -9.37
N SER A 67 -15.21 -24.69 -8.21
CA SER A 67 -15.19 -25.71 -7.17
C SER A 67 -15.94 -26.91 -7.75
N ASN A 68 -15.21 -27.99 -8.02
CA ASN A 68 -15.75 -29.29 -8.44
C ASN A 68 -15.63 -30.28 -7.28
#